data_AF-A0A958BVG1-F1
#
_entry.id   AF-A0A958BVG1-F1
#
_cell.length_a   1.000
_cell.length_b   1.000
_cell.length_c   1.000
_cell.angle_alpha   90.00
_cell.angle_beta   90.00
_cell.angle_gamma   90.00
#
_symmetry.space_group_name_H-M   'P 1'
#
loop_
_entity.id
_entity.type
_entity.pdbx_description
1 polymer ?
#
loop_
_entity_poly.entity_id
_entity_poly.type
_entity_poly.pdbx_seq_one_letter_code
_entity_poly.pdbx_strand_id
1 'polypeptide(L)' 'MVFTLTPSLTRLASPFSYPYNVRVMFFTGEATRREWAASVHRALEGGFRTAAEVRE' A
#
# COMPACT_ATOMS: atom_id res chain seq x y z
N MET A 1 17.02 -21.54 -4.65
CA MET A 1 17.05 -20.51 -3.58
C MET A 1 15.77 -19.71 -3.69
N VAL A 2 14.76 -20.07 -2.89
CA VAL A 2 13.48 -19.32 -2.87
C VAL A 2 13.69 -18.16 -1.90
N PHE A 3 13.72 -16.94 -2.42
CA PHE A 3 13.71 -15.75 -1.58
C PHE A 3 12.34 -15.68 -0.91
N THR A 4 12.27 -16.05 0.37
CA THR A 4 11.10 -15.81 1.21
C THR A 4 11.00 -14.32 1.47
N LEU A 5 10.41 -13.60 0.50
CA LEU A 5 9.92 -12.24 0.67
C LEU A 5 8.73 -12.30 1.65
N THR A 6 9.03 -12.29 2.94
CA THR A 6 8.11 -11.77 3.95
C THR A 6 8.58 -10.38 4.38
N PRO A 7 8.58 -9.35 3.51
CA PRO A 7 8.33 -8.02 4.03
C PRO A 7 6.88 -8.06 4.54
N SER A 8 6.66 -7.75 5.81
CA SER A 8 5.30 -7.60 6.32
C SER A 8 4.52 -6.71 5.35
N LEU A 9 3.49 -7.22 4.67
CA LEU A 9 2.73 -6.47 3.66
C LEU A 9 2.19 -5.14 4.21
N THR A 10 2.09 -5.03 5.54
CA THR A 10 1.85 -3.81 6.32
C THR A 10 2.84 -2.67 6.02
N ARG A 11 4.12 -2.96 5.74
CA ARG A 11 5.14 -1.97 5.33
C ARG A 11 4.89 -1.46 3.92
N LEU A 12 4.36 -2.29 3.02
CA LEU A 12 4.10 -1.88 1.63
C LEU A 12 2.92 -0.91 1.54
N ALA A 13 1.98 -0.98 2.48
CA ALA A 13 0.86 -0.03 2.57
C ALA A 13 1.24 1.32 3.18
N SER A 14 2.45 1.45 3.77
CA SER A 14 2.87 2.67 4.43
C SER A 14 3.34 3.69 3.39
N PRO A 15 2.86 4.95 3.44
CA PRO A 15 3.29 5.99 2.52
C PRO A 15 4.77 6.33 2.75
N PHE A 16 5.47 6.66 1.67
CA PHE A 16 6.81 7.21 1.76
C PHE A 16 6.75 8.70 2.08
N SER A 17 7.47 9.09 3.13
CA SER A 17 7.55 10.46 3.60
C SER A 17 8.93 11.05 3.31
N TYR A 18 8.97 12.29 2.82
CA TYR A 18 10.19 13.06 2.54
C TYR A 18 10.09 14.41 3.29
N PRO A 19 11.20 15.13 3.58
CA PRO A 19 11.46 15.79 4.86
C PRO A 19 10.30 16.66 5.37
N TYR A 20 10.22 16.75 6.70
CA TYR A 20 9.11 17.34 7.47
C TYR A 20 7.84 16.47 7.56
N ASN A 21 7.97 15.14 7.50
CA ASN A 21 6.86 14.18 7.61
C ASN A 21 5.74 14.39 6.58
N VAL A 22 6.06 15.00 5.44
CA VAL A 22 5.12 15.17 4.34
C VAL A 22 5.07 13.86 3.56
N ARG A 23 3.88 13.29 3.44
CA ARG A 23 3.61 12.10 2.62
C ARG A 23 3.62 12.50 1.16
N VAL A 24 4.61 12.03 0.40
CA VAL A 24 4.81 12.41 -1.02
C VAL A 24 4.51 11.29 -1.99
N MET A 25 4.48 10.05 -1.50
CA MET A 25 4.20 8.87 -2.31
C MET A 25 3.37 7.88 -1.50
N PHE A 26 2.28 7.44 -2.10
CA PHE A 26 1.36 6.48 -1.52
C PHE A 26 1.38 5.20 -2.36
N PHE A 27 1.16 4.06 -1.71
CA PHE A 27 1.16 2.75 -2.34
C PHE A 27 -0.23 2.14 -2.24
N THR A 28 -0.67 1.51 -3.32
CA THR A 28 -1.98 0.86 -3.41
C THR A 28 -1.91 -0.40 -4.27
N GLY A 29 -3.02 -1.11 -4.39
CA GLY A 29 -3.12 -2.35 -5.16
C GLY A 29 -3.06 -3.62 -4.31
N GLU A 30 -3.14 -4.77 -4.98
CA GLU A 30 -3.36 -6.08 -4.35
C GLU A 30 -2.28 -6.50 -3.34
N ALA A 31 -1.03 -6.10 -3.58
CA ALA A 31 0.09 -6.44 -2.71
C ALA A 31 0.13 -5.62 -1.41
N THR A 32 -0.73 -4.60 -1.27
CA THR A 32 -0.72 -3.72 -0.09
C THR A 32 -1.56 -4.24 1.07
N ARG A 33 -2.27 -5.38 0.92
CA ARG A 33 -3.08 -5.99 1.97
C ARG A 33 -2.79 -7.49 2.12
N ARG A 34 -2.53 -7.92 3.36
CA ARG A 34 -2.19 -9.32 3.68
C ARG A 34 -3.36 -10.28 3.59
N GLU A 35 -4.55 -9.82 3.95
CA GLU A 35 -5.73 -10.67 4.05
C GLU A 35 -6.33 -11.03 2.67
N TRP A 36 -5.99 -10.28 1.62
CA TRP A 36 -6.68 -10.35 0.32
C TRP A 36 -5.73 -10.12 -0.87
N ALA A 37 -4.49 -10.62 -0.76
CA ALA A 37 -3.53 -10.54 -1.85
C ALA A 37 -4.12 -11.17 -3.14
N ALA A 38 -3.81 -10.59 -4.29
CA ALA A 38 -4.26 -11.02 -5.62
C ALA A 38 -5.79 -10.98 -5.89
N SER A 39 -6.49 -9.97 -5.36
CA SER A 39 -7.92 -9.73 -5.64
C SER A 39 -8.17 -8.38 -6.32
N VAL A 40 -8.72 -8.40 -7.54
CA VAL A 40 -8.99 -7.19 -8.35
C VAL A 40 -9.89 -6.17 -7.63
N HIS A 41 -10.98 -6.63 -7.02
CA HIS A 41 -11.90 -5.74 -6.31
C HIS A 41 -11.24 -5.03 -5.11
N ARG A 42 -10.32 -5.70 -4.41
CA ARG A 42 -9.60 -5.09 -3.28
C ARG A 42 -8.47 -4.16 -3.73
N ALA A 43 -7.88 -4.39 -4.91
CA ALA A 43 -6.98 -3.42 -5.52
C ALA A 43 -7.71 -2.11 -5.83
N LEU A 44 -8.95 -2.19 -6.35
CA LEU A 44 -9.84 -1.05 -6.59
C LEU A 44 -10.20 -0.29 -5.30
N GLU A 45 -10.68 -1.01 -4.27
CA GLU A 45 -10.98 -0.41 -2.96
C GLU A 45 -9.75 0.25 -2.33
N GLY A 46 -8.58 -0.40 -2.44
CA GLY A 46 -7.31 0.16 -2.01
C GLY A 46 -7.01 1.47 -2.71
N GLY A 47 -7.28 1.56 -4.02
CA GLY A 47 -7.10 2.77 -4.82
C GLY A 47 -7.98 3.91 -4.34
N PHE A 48 -9.28 3.66 -4.12
CA PHE A 48 -10.21 4.66 -3.59
C PHE A 48 -9.82 5.15 -2.20
N ARG A 49 -9.41 4.25 -1.30
CA ARG A 49 -8.96 4.62 0.04
C ARG A 49 -7.73 5.51 -0.03
N THR A 50 -6.71 5.14 -0.81
CA THR A 50 -5.50 5.94 -0.97
C THR A 50 -5.81 7.31 -1.59
N ALA A 51 -6.73 7.38 -2.55
CA ALA A 51 -7.16 8.66 -3.13
C ALA A 51 -7.83 9.59 -2.09
N ALA A 52 -8.59 9.04 -1.13
CA ALA A 52 -9.14 9.81 -0.03
C ALA A 52 -8.05 10.36 0.90
N GLU A 53 -7.02 9.56 1.21
CA GLU A 53 -5.88 9.95 2.06
C GLU A 53 -4.99 11.04 1.43
N VAL A 54 -4.96 11.15 0.10
CA VAL A 54 -4.23 12.21 -0.63
C VAL A 54 -4.99 13.54 -0.62
N ARG A 55 -6.31 13.50 -0.47
CA ARG A 55 -7.18 14.69 -0.55
C ARG A 55 -7.17 15.50 0.76
N GLU A 56 -6.79 14.89 1.87
CA GLU A 56 -6.65 15.50 3.21
C GLU A 56 -5.22 15.94 3.51
#